data_AF-A0A5C7Z1A7-F1
#
_entry.id   AF-A0A5C7Z1A7-F1
#
_cell.length_a   1.000
_cell.length_b   1.000
_cell.length_c   1.000
_cell.angle_alpha   90.00
_cell.angle_beta   90.00
_cell.angle_gamma   90.00
#
_symmetry.space_group_name_H-M   'P 1'
#
loop_
_entity.id
_entity.type
_entity.pdbx_description
1 polymer ?
#
loop_
_entity_poly.entity_id
_entity_poly.type
_entity_poly.pdbx_seq_one_letter_code
_entity_poly.pdbx_strand_id
1 'polypeptide(L)'
;MIYLLPSLLYKKYLKVFFITFFFLQFYQLHSQELNSNSDFFKTVSYGKKVYFGEIESAANWTVISPNNKTTTILYGNEINNFNFKEPGVYTIFFSDVKKFGPNDCVHPKFKDKMLINVTPTEMVFQFSKIQFSDKIRVGKNCDDILMTLPVTINSLSEGGKVKLLKVNVTGNDVNLIAMPLQEEIIVKNGTYNLSYKLSGTVNKETYLMFDFVDNNNETQTYYQLEIVN
;
A
#
# COMPACT_ATOMS: atom_id res chain seq x y z
N MET A 1 -0.49 45.16 49.17
CA MET A 1 -1.67 44.55 48.52
C MET A 1 -1.14 43.66 47.39
N ILE A 2 -0.82 42.41 47.69
CA ILE A 2 -0.16 41.48 46.76
C ILE A 2 -1.22 40.49 46.27
N TYR A 3 -1.49 40.52 44.96
CA TYR A 3 -2.42 39.63 44.29
C TYR A 3 -1.85 38.20 44.25
N LEU A 4 -2.39 37.32 45.08
CA LEU A 4 -2.21 35.87 45.00
C LEU A 4 -3.35 35.28 44.16
N LEU A 5 -3.18 35.15 42.84
CA LEU A 5 -3.97 34.24 42.00
C LEU A 5 -3.34 34.12 40.60
N PRO A 6 -2.44 33.12 40.40
CA PRO A 6 -2.56 32.31 39.18
C PRO A 6 -2.19 30.81 39.35
N SER A 7 -2.00 30.30 40.57
CA SER A 7 -1.41 28.96 40.76
C SER A 7 -2.37 27.78 40.52
N LEU A 8 -3.66 27.96 40.76
CA LEU A 8 -4.67 26.89 40.66
C LEU A 8 -5.15 26.66 39.22
N LEU A 9 -5.33 27.73 38.45
CA LEU A 9 -5.70 27.64 37.03
C LEU A 9 -4.58 27.01 36.20
N TYR A 10 -3.33 27.42 36.42
CA TYR A 10 -2.16 26.87 35.71
C TYR A 10 -2.01 25.35 35.92
N LYS A 11 -2.20 24.86 37.16
CA LYS A 11 -2.16 23.42 37.45
C LYS A 11 -3.28 22.63 36.76
N LYS A 12 -4.47 23.23 36.56
CA LYS A 12 -5.55 22.60 35.80
C LYS A 12 -5.21 22.51 34.31
N TYR A 13 -4.71 23.58 33.70
CA TYR A 13 -4.30 23.56 32.28
C TYR A 13 -3.14 22.60 32.02
N LEU A 14 -2.16 22.55 32.94
CA LEU A 14 -1.04 21.62 32.82
C LEU A 14 -1.49 20.16 32.87
N LYS A 15 -2.44 19.82 33.76
CA LYS A 15 -3.04 18.47 33.80
C LYS A 15 -3.80 18.13 32.52
N VAL A 16 -4.59 19.07 31.99
CA VAL A 16 -5.32 18.86 30.72
C VAL A 16 -4.34 18.67 29.56
N PHE A 17 -3.26 19.45 29.51
CA PHE A 17 -2.21 19.32 28.50
C PHE A 17 -1.52 17.95 28.52
N PHE A 18 -1.17 17.43 29.71
CA PHE A 18 -0.58 16.09 29.80
C PHE A 18 -1.56 14.98 29.42
N ILE A 19 -2.86 15.13 29.75
CA ILE A 19 -3.89 14.17 29.36
C ILE A 19 -4.05 14.16 27.83
N THR A 20 -4.20 15.33 27.19
CA THR A 20 -4.35 15.41 25.73
C THR A 20 -3.09 14.97 24.99
N PHE A 21 -1.90 15.29 25.51
CA PHE A 21 -0.63 14.85 24.96
C PHE A 21 -0.47 13.32 25.00
N PHE A 22 -0.86 12.67 26.11
CA PHE A 22 -0.88 11.21 26.20
C PHE A 22 -1.87 10.58 25.21
N PHE A 23 -3.09 11.13 25.10
CA PHE A 23 -4.07 10.62 24.13
C PHE A 23 -3.60 10.80 22.68
N LEU A 24 -2.95 11.92 22.33
CA LEU A 24 -2.37 12.14 20.99
C LEU A 24 -1.28 11.13 20.63
N GLN A 25 -0.43 10.74 21.59
CA GLN A 25 0.58 9.68 21.35
C GLN A 25 -0.07 8.29 21.17
N PHE A 26 -1.14 7.99 21.91
CA PHE A 26 -1.90 6.75 21.72
C PHE A 26 -2.57 6.69 20.34
N TYR A 27 -3.10 7.79 19.82
CA TYR A 27 -3.65 7.83 18.45
C TYR A 27 -2.56 7.62 17.37
N GLN A 28 -1.35 8.16 17.56
CA GLN A 28 -0.24 7.92 16.62
C GLN A 28 0.18 6.44 16.60
N LEU A 29 0.30 5.79 17.76
CA LEU A 29 0.63 4.37 17.88
C LEU A 29 -0.46 3.46 17.27
N HIS A 30 -1.74 3.76 17.50
CA HIS A 30 -2.85 2.95 16.96
C HIS A 30 -3.06 3.14 15.45
N SER A 31 -2.71 4.32 14.91
CA SER A 31 -2.77 4.58 13.45
C SER A 31 -1.70 3.80 12.66
N GLN A 32 -0.59 3.41 13.30
CA GLN A 32 0.43 2.54 12.70
C GLN A 32 0.03 1.05 12.75
N GLU A 33 -0.86 0.66 13.66
CA GLU A 33 -1.32 -0.73 13.82
C GLU A 33 -2.43 -1.12 12.83
N LEU A 34 -3.21 -0.14 12.36
CA LEU A 34 -4.39 -0.37 11.50
C LEU A 34 -4.08 -0.77 10.04
N ASN A 35 -2.81 -0.88 9.65
CA ASN A 35 -2.43 -1.20 8.26
C ASN A 35 -1.35 -2.30 8.11
N SER A 36 -0.91 -2.96 9.18
CA SER A 36 0.19 -3.95 9.11
C SER A 36 -0.12 -5.37 9.61
N ASN A 37 -1.34 -5.65 10.05
CA ASN A 37 -1.75 -7.01 10.47
C ASN A 37 -2.13 -7.90 9.29
N SER A 38 -1.22 -8.10 8.33
CA SER A 38 -1.27 -9.31 7.52
C SER A 38 -0.17 -10.26 7.98
N ASP A 39 -0.54 -11.46 8.41
CA ASP A 39 0.40 -12.57 8.65
C ASP A 39 1.23 -12.91 7.39
N PHE A 40 0.83 -12.36 6.24
CA PHE A 40 1.52 -12.46 4.96
C PHE A 40 2.66 -11.46 4.87
N PHE A 41 3.83 -11.96 4.45
CA PHE A 41 4.97 -11.14 4.04
C PHE A 41 4.63 -10.28 2.83
N LYS A 42 3.87 -10.85 1.86
CA LYS A 42 3.38 -10.13 0.69
C LYS A 42 2.12 -10.80 0.14
N THR A 43 1.24 -10.00 -0.47
CA THR A 43 0.15 -10.48 -1.33
C THR A 43 0.47 -10.12 -2.78
N VAL A 44 0.29 -11.07 -3.71
CA VAL A 44 0.51 -10.86 -5.15
C VAL A 44 -0.54 -11.57 -5.98
N SER A 45 -0.77 -11.10 -7.21
CA SER A 45 -1.58 -11.84 -8.19
C SER A 45 -0.88 -13.13 -8.63
N TYR A 46 -1.68 -14.12 -9.03
CA TYR A 46 -1.18 -15.32 -9.69
C TYR A 46 -0.26 -14.97 -10.87
N GLY A 47 0.77 -15.78 -11.09
CA GLY A 47 1.73 -15.60 -12.18
C GLY A 47 2.78 -14.51 -11.93
N LYS A 48 2.71 -13.77 -10.83
CA LYS A 48 3.69 -12.74 -10.48
C LYS A 48 4.88 -13.32 -9.71
N LYS A 49 5.99 -12.59 -9.77
CA LYS A 49 7.21 -12.84 -9.00
C LYS A 49 7.23 -11.91 -7.78
N VAL A 50 7.95 -12.33 -6.73
CA VAL A 50 8.24 -11.48 -5.58
C VAL A 50 9.74 -11.21 -5.54
N TYR A 51 10.12 -9.94 -5.49
CA TYR A 51 11.52 -9.55 -5.35
C TYR A 51 11.88 -9.42 -3.87
N PHE A 52 12.83 -10.24 -3.43
CA PHE A 52 13.39 -10.27 -2.08
C PHE A 52 14.73 -9.49 -2.01
N GLY A 53 15.13 -8.80 -3.06
CA GLY A 53 16.43 -8.14 -3.12
C GLY A 53 17.56 -9.11 -3.41
N GLU A 54 18.80 -8.64 -3.27
CA GLU A 54 19.98 -9.47 -3.46
C GLU A 54 20.16 -10.43 -2.28
N ILE A 55 20.34 -11.71 -2.59
CA ILE A 55 20.48 -12.80 -1.62
C ILE A 55 21.72 -13.60 -1.97
N GLU A 56 22.49 -13.94 -0.94
CA GLU A 56 23.71 -14.70 -1.08
C GLU A 56 23.44 -16.12 -1.56
N SER A 57 24.32 -16.64 -2.41
CA SER A 57 24.16 -17.97 -3.04
C SER A 57 24.11 -19.12 -2.04
N ALA A 58 24.66 -18.93 -0.83
CA ALA A 58 24.67 -19.94 0.22
C ALA A 58 23.31 -20.07 0.93
N ALA A 59 22.45 -19.06 0.86
CA ALA A 59 21.13 -19.14 1.46
C ALA A 59 20.24 -20.12 0.70
N ASN A 60 19.39 -20.83 1.44
CA ASN A 60 18.42 -21.76 0.88
C ASN A 60 16.99 -21.28 1.15
N TRP A 61 16.11 -21.67 0.24
CA TRP A 61 14.69 -21.40 0.29
C TRP A 61 13.94 -22.70 0.06
N THR A 62 12.90 -22.93 0.86
CA THR A 62 11.93 -23.99 0.60
C THR A 62 10.57 -23.36 0.38
N VAL A 63 10.03 -23.51 -0.83
CA VAL A 63 8.72 -22.97 -1.21
C VAL A 63 7.72 -24.12 -1.28
N ILE A 64 6.72 -24.08 -0.41
CA ILE A 64 5.62 -25.04 -0.37
C ILE A 64 4.39 -24.39 -0.99
N SER A 65 3.84 -25.02 -2.03
CA SER A 65 2.65 -24.52 -2.73
C SER A 65 1.38 -24.67 -1.89
N PRO A 66 0.30 -23.95 -2.25
CA PRO A 66 -0.99 -24.12 -1.60
C PRO A 66 -1.42 -25.60 -1.57
N ASN A 67 -2.03 -26.01 -0.47
CA ASN A 67 -2.45 -27.39 -0.20
C ASN A 67 -1.32 -28.43 -0.22
N ASN A 68 -0.06 -28.02 0.01
CA ASN A 68 1.12 -28.89 0.08
C ASN A 68 1.34 -29.78 -1.16
N LYS A 69 0.86 -29.36 -2.33
CA LYS A 69 0.96 -30.16 -3.57
C LYS A 69 2.40 -30.30 -4.05
N THR A 70 3.19 -29.26 -3.92
CA THR A 70 4.58 -29.21 -4.41
C THR A 70 5.48 -28.52 -3.41
N THR A 71 6.73 -29.00 -3.33
CA THR A 71 7.81 -28.39 -2.55
C THR A 71 8.97 -28.14 -3.49
N THR A 72 9.44 -26.89 -3.55
CA THR A 72 10.57 -26.49 -4.40
C THR A 72 11.68 -25.94 -3.52
N ILE A 73 12.91 -26.41 -3.74
CA ILE A 73 14.10 -25.88 -3.08
C ILE A 73 14.81 -24.93 -4.05
N LEU A 74 15.16 -23.75 -3.60
CA LEU A 74 15.84 -22.71 -4.37
C LEU A 74 17.04 -22.17 -3.59
N TYR A 75 18.01 -21.61 -4.30
CA TYR A 75 19.25 -21.09 -3.71
C TYR A 75 19.46 -19.61 -4.03
N GLY A 76 19.89 -18.86 -3.01
CA GLY A 76 20.20 -17.43 -3.13
C GLY A 76 19.15 -16.64 -3.90
N ASN A 77 19.55 -16.05 -5.02
CA ASN A 77 18.70 -15.19 -5.85
C ASN A 77 17.66 -15.93 -6.70
N GLU A 78 17.65 -17.26 -6.74
CA GLU A 78 16.66 -18.02 -7.52
C GLU A 78 15.22 -17.72 -7.09
N ILE A 79 14.99 -17.42 -5.80
CA ILE A 79 13.67 -17.04 -5.28
C ILE A 79 13.06 -15.83 -6.01
N ASN A 80 13.89 -14.89 -6.47
CA ASN A 80 13.44 -13.70 -7.20
C ASN A 80 12.85 -14.03 -8.58
N ASN A 81 13.16 -15.22 -9.11
CA ASN A 81 12.65 -15.72 -10.37
C ASN A 81 11.51 -16.74 -10.22
N PHE A 82 11.20 -17.15 -8.99
CA PHE A 82 10.12 -18.08 -8.73
C PHE A 82 8.77 -17.48 -9.13
N ASN A 83 7.98 -18.25 -9.88
CA ASN A 83 6.68 -17.84 -10.37
C ASN A 83 5.57 -18.48 -9.54
N PHE A 84 4.79 -17.65 -8.85
CA PHE A 84 3.68 -18.07 -8.00
C PHE A 84 2.41 -18.31 -8.83
N LYS A 85 2.30 -19.49 -9.43
CA LYS A 85 1.25 -19.79 -10.43
C LYS A 85 -0.11 -20.20 -9.85
N GLU A 86 -0.15 -20.82 -8.67
CA GLU A 86 -1.40 -21.31 -8.07
C GLU A 86 -1.95 -20.31 -7.06
N PRO A 87 -3.22 -19.89 -7.16
CA PRO A 87 -3.84 -19.09 -6.10
C PRO A 87 -3.86 -19.84 -4.75
N GLY A 88 -3.67 -19.10 -3.66
CA GLY A 88 -3.66 -19.61 -2.30
C GLY A 88 -2.43 -19.15 -1.52
N VAL A 89 -2.25 -19.71 -0.33
CA VAL A 89 -1.14 -19.35 0.57
C VAL A 89 0.05 -20.26 0.33
N TYR A 90 1.16 -19.67 -0.10
CA TYR A 90 2.47 -20.33 -0.12
C TYR A 90 3.17 -20.16 1.22
N THR A 91 3.85 -21.21 1.66
CA THR A 91 4.77 -21.13 2.80
C THR A 91 6.20 -21.12 2.28
N ILE A 92 6.98 -20.11 2.68
CA ILE A 92 8.39 -19.99 2.34
C ILE A 92 9.19 -20.16 3.62
N PHE A 93 10.13 -21.10 3.61
CA PHE A 93 11.16 -21.20 4.62
C PHE A 93 12.47 -20.64 4.09
N PHE A 94 13.13 -19.81 4.90
CA PHE A 94 14.43 -19.25 4.61
C PHE A 94 15.45 -19.80 5.61
N SER A 95 16.60 -20.23 5.12
CA SER A 95 17.74 -20.54 5.98
C SER A 95 19.01 -19.98 5.35
N ASP A 96 19.67 -19.11 6.12
CA ASP A 96 20.99 -18.61 5.79
C ASP A 96 22.07 -19.58 6.30
N VAL A 97 23.11 -19.79 5.52
CA VAL A 97 24.20 -20.73 5.82
C VAL A 97 25.46 -20.00 6.30
N LYS A 98 25.46 -18.66 6.35
CA LYS A 98 26.62 -17.94 6.90
C LYS A 98 26.87 -18.33 8.37
N LYS A 99 28.06 -18.90 8.61
CA LYS A 99 28.67 -18.95 9.94
C LYS A 99 29.25 -17.57 10.21
N PHE A 100 28.59 -16.80 11.06
CA PHE A 100 29.02 -15.46 11.43
C PHE A 100 30.08 -15.52 12.53
N GLY A 101 31.05 -14.61 12.49
CA GLY A 101 32.13 -14.57 13.47
C GLY A 101 31.64 -14.15 14.86
N PRO A 102 32.43 -14.34 15.92
CA PRO A 102 32.00 -14.10 17.31
C PRO A 102 31.61 -12.65 17.63
N ASN A 103 31.85 -11.69 16.73
CA ASN A 103 31.60 -10.26 16.93
C ASN A 103 30.55 -9.67 15.97
N ASP A 104 29.90 -10.49 15.13
CA ASP A 104 28.88 -9.99 14.21
C ASP A 104 27.51 -9.97 14.92
N CYS A 105 26.81 -8.82 14.90
CA CYS A 105 25.40 -8.77 15.30
C CYS A 105 24.57 -9.58 14.29
N VAL A 106 24.15 -10.78 14.70
CA VAL A 106 23.48 -11.77 13.86
C VAL A 106 21.99 -11.50 13.78
N HIS A 107 21.54 -10.92 12.68
CA HIS A 107 20.11 -10.84 12.35
C HIS A 107 19.92 -11.40 10.93
N PRO A 108 19.25 -12.55 10.76
CA PRO A 108 18.94 -13.03 9.43
C PRO A 108 18.09 -11.98 8.70
N LYS A 109 18.39 -11.76 7.41
CA LYS A 109 17.71 -10.75 6.58
C LYS A 109 16.20 -10.99 6.50
N PHE A 110 15.77 -12.24 6.67
CA PHE A 110 14.37 -12.66 6.64
C PHE A 110 14.03 -13.53 7.83
N LYS A 111 12.73 -13.63 8.13
CA LYS A 111 12.20 -14.61 9.09
C LYS A 111 12.36 -16.02 8.51
N ASP A 112 12.59 -16.99 9.39
CA ASP A 112 12.72 -18.41 9.02
C ASP A 112 11.49 -18.95 8.27
N LYS A 113 10.30 -18.43 8.60
CA LYS A 113 9.03 -18.75 7.92
C LYS A 113 8.32 -17.47 7.51
N MET A 114 7.89 -17.43 6.26
CA MET A 114 7.11 -16.36 5.66
C MET A 114 5.92 -16.94 4.90
N LEU A 115 4.83 -16.19 4.82
CA LEU A 115 3.65 -16.56 4.06
C LEU A 115 3.46 -15.59 2.90
N ILE A 116 3.24 -16.11 1.69
CA ILE A 116 2.87 -15.30 0.53
C ILE A 116 1.44 -15.65 0.15
N ASN A 117 0.56 -14.66 0.13
CA ASN A 117 -0.80 -14.83 -0.35
C ASN A 117 -0.85 -14.57 -1.85
N VAL A 118 -1.32 -15.55 -2.62
CA VAL A 118 -1.43 -15.45 -4.08
C VAL A 118 -2.90 -15.39 -4.46
N THR A 119 -3.35 -14.26 -4.97
CA THR A 119 -4.75 -14.05 -5.33
C THR A 119 -5.03 -14.48 -6.76
N PRO A 120 -6.27 -14.89 -7.08
CA PRO A 120 -6.63 -15.32 -8.43
C PRO A 120 -6.82 -14.15 -9.40
N THR A 121 -6.79 -12.90 -8.92
CA THR A 121 -7.17 -11.71 -9.69
C THR A 121 -6.02 -10.72 -9.77
N GLU A 122 -5.66 -10.35 -10.99
CA GLU A 122 -4.74 -9.29 -11.32
C GLU A 122 -5.51 -8.06 -11.80
N MET A 123 -5.15 -6.89 -11.29
CA MET A 123 -5.64 -5.59 -11.76
C MET A 123 -4.46 -4.76 -12.27
N VAL A 124 -4.56 -4.31 -13.53
CA VAL A 124 -3.50 -3.53 -14.19
C VAL A 124 -4.04 -2.16 -14.55
N PHE A 125 -3.51 -1.10 -13.92
CA PHE A 125 -3.86 0.28 -14.22
C PHE A 125 -3.23 0.75 -15.54
N GLN A 126 -4.04 1.32 -16.42
CA GLN A 126 -3.57 1.85 -17.71
C GLN A 126 -3.35 3.36 -17.61
N PHE A 127 -2.36 3.78 -16.83
CA PHE A 127 -2.11 5.20 -16.54
C PHE A 127 -1.87 6.08 -17.78
N SER A 128 -1.35 5.52 -18.87
CA SER A 128 -1.19 6.26 -20.14
C SER A 128 -2.52 6.67 -20.79
N LYS A 129 -3.65 6.14 -20.31
CA LYS A 129 -5.01 6.41 -20.81
C LYS A 129 -5.89 7.10 -19.77
N ILE A 130 -5.32 7.56 -18.66
CA ILE A 130 -6.07 8.30 -17.65
C ILE A 130 -6.58 9.62 -18.24
N GLN A 131 -7.80 10.00 -17.88
CA GLN A 131 -8.45 11.20 -18.40
C GLN A 131 -9.07 12.00 -17.26
N PHE A 132 -9.02 13.33 -17.38
CA PHE A 132 -9.70 14.27 -16.50
C PHE A 132 -10.73 15.06 -17.31
N SER A 133 -11.91 15.29 -16.75
CA SER A 133 -12.98 16.03 -17.43
C SER A 133 -12.69 17.53 -17.60
N ASP A 134 -11.84 18.09 -16.74
CA ASP A 134 -11.27 19.43 -16.86
C ASP A 134 -9.86 19.44 -16.25
N LYS A 135 -9.11 20.52 -16.50
CA LYS A 135 -7.79 20.76 -15.95
C LYS A 135 -7.86 21.08 -14.45
N ILE A 136 -6.95 20.49 -13.69
CA ILE A 136 -6.68 20.92 -12.31
C ILE A 136 -5.94 22.26 -12.38
N ARG A 137 -6.45 23.27 -11.67
CA ARG A 137 -5.90 24.63 -11.65
C ARG A 137 -5.61 25.09 -10.23
N VAL A 138 -4.53 25.84 -10.06
CA VAL A 138 -4.12 26.35 -8.75
C VAL A 138 -5.22 27.24 -8.15
N GLY A 139 -5.49 27.06 -6.86
CA GLY A 139 -6.46 27.84 -6.09
C GLY A 139 -7.93 27.57 -6.44
N LYS A 140 -8.23 26.67 -7.39
CA LYS A 140 -9.59 26.30 -7.73
C LYS A 140 -10.01 25.00 -7.05
N ASN A 141 -11.29 24.95 -6.69
CA ASN A 141 -11.90 23.71 -6.21
C ASN A 141 -12.01 22.70 -7.37
N CYS A 142 -11.62 21.46 -7.10
CA CYS A 142 -11.64 20.35 -8.05
C CYS A 142 -12.91 19.48 -7.94
N ASP A 143 -13.90 19.84 -7.10
CA ASP A 143 -15.11 19.06 -6.83
C ASP A 143 -15.92 18.71 -8.11
N ASP A 144 -15.81 19.48 -9.18
CA ASP A 144 -16.51 19.22 -10.45
C ASP A 144 -15.69 18.41 -11.47
N ILE A 145 -14.46 18.01 -11.11
CA ILE A 145 -13.55 17.27 -11.99
C ILE A 145 -13.73 15.76 -11.76
N LEU A 146 -14.04 15.06 -12.84
CA LEU A 146 -14.06 13.60 -12.90
C LEU A 146 -12.74 13.08 -13.48
N MET A 147 -12.20 12.04 -12.85
CA MET A 147 -11.05 11.30 -13.30
C MET A 147 -11.48 9.89 -13.73
N THR A 148 -11.17 9.49 -14.95
CA THR A 148 -11.46 8.17 -15.49
C THR A 148 -10.16 7.42 -15.77
N LEU A 149 -10.00 6.25 -15.17
CA LEU A 149 -8.83 5.38 -15.32
C LEU A 149 -9.25 4.02 -15.90
N PRO A 150 -8.84 3.69 -17.13
CA PRO A 150 -9.01 2.34 -17.64
C PRO A 150 -8.14 1.35 -16.86
N VAL A 151 -8.73 0.19 -16.54
CA VAL A 151 -8.05 -0.92 -15.87
C VAL A 151 -8.36 -2.22 -16.58
N THR A 152 -7.37 -3.11 -16.64
CA THR A 152 -7.56 -4.48 -17.14
C THR A 152 -7.59 -5.44 -15.96
N ILE A 153 -8.59 -6.31 -15.92
CA ILE A 153 -8.72 -7.36 -14.92
C ILE A 153 -8.52 -8.70 -15.61
N ASN A 154 -7.55 -9.46 -15.11
CA ASN A 154 -7.31 -10.86 -15.48
C ASN A 154 -7.52 -11.71 -14.23
N SER A 155 -8.44 -12.65 -14.27
CA SER A 155 -8.83 -13.46 -13.13
C SER A 155 -9.03 -14.92 -13.52
N LEU A 156 -8.56 -15.82 -12.66
CA LEU A 156 -8.84 -17.25 -12.74
C LEU A 156 -10.22 -17.61 -12.13
N SER A 157 -10.86 -16.66 -11.44
CA SER A 157 -12.20 -16.81 -10.85
C SER A 157 -13.06 -15.58 -11.10
N GLU A 158 -14.31 -15.77 -11.52
CA GLU A 158 -15.27 -14.68 -11.76
C GLU A 158 -16.28 -14.53 -10.61
N GLY A 159 -16.97 -13.40 -10.57
CA GLY A 159 -18.08 -13.13 -9.65
C GLY A 159 -17.67 -12.61 -8.27
N GLY A 160 -16.38 -12.60 -7.95
CA GLY A 160 -15.84 -11.91 -6.77
C GLY A 160 -16.08 -10.39 -6.84
N LYS A 161 -15.99 -9.71 -5.70
CA LYS A 161 -16.11 -8.25 -5.61
C LYS A 161 -14.78 -7.65 -5.22
N VAL A 162 -14.33 -6.64 -5.95
CA VAL A 162 -13.16 -5.82 -5.60
C VAL A 162 -13.66 -4.49 -5.08
N LYS A 163 -13.29 -4.13 -3.85
CA LYS A 163 -13.59 -2.82 -3.28
C LYS A 163 -12.67 -1.76 -3.88
N LEU A 164 -13.23 -0.67 -4.36
CA LEU A 164 -12.46 0.48 -4.82
C LEU A 164 -12.18 1.41 -3.63
N LEU A 165 -10.91 1.77 -3.47
CA LEU A 165 -10.46 2.68 -2.43
C LEU A 165 -10.37 4.11 -2.96
N LYS A 166 -10.40 5.07 -2.04
CA LYS A 166 -10.02 6.44 -2.35
C LYS A 166 -8.57 6.49 -2.84
N VAL A 167 -8.31 7.40 -3.77
CA VAL A 167 -6.97 7.70 -4.25
C VAL A 167 -6.46 8.90 -3.46
N ASN A 168 -5.33 8.70 -2.77
CA ASN A 168 -4.66 9.81 -2.11
C ASN A 168 -3.88 10.59 -3.16
N VAL A 169 -3.94 11.92 -3.09
CA VAL A 169 -3.16 12.79 -3.97
C VAL A 169 -2.15 13.56 -3.13
N THR A 170 -0.89 13.47 -3.51
CA THR A 170 0.20 14.16 -2.82
C THR A 170 0.92 15.14 -3.75
N GLY A 171 1.46 16.21 -3.15
CA GLY A 171 2.15 17.30 -3.81
C GLY A 171 2.37 18.45 -2.81
N ASN A 172 3.11 19.47 -3.21
CA ASN A 172 3.36 20.63 -2.35
C ASN A 172 2.08 21.46 -2.18
N ASP A 173 1.61 21.60 -0.94
CA ASP A 173 0.40 22.38 -0.58
C ASP A 173 -0.86 21.91 -1.34
N VAL A 174 -1.08 20.59 -1.31
CA VAL A 174 -2.21 19.89 -1.92
C VAL A 174 -3.12 19.36 -0.82
N ASN A 175 -4.40 19.70 -0.90
CA ASN A 175 -5.46 19.06 -0.13
C ASN A 175 -6.49 18.51 -1.12
N LEU A 176 -6.13 17.41 -1.80
CA LEU A 176 -6.92 16.82 -2.87
C LEU A 176 -7.01 15.31 -2.65
N ILE A 177 -8.19 14.74 -2.85
CA ILE A 177 -8.43 13.29 -2.88
C ILE A 177 -9.28 12.94 -4.09
N ALA A 178 -9.20 11.69 -4.57
CA ALA A 178 -10.15 11.17 -5.55
C ALA A 178 -11.04 10.10 -4.88
N MET A 179 -12.34 10.36 -4.82
CA MET A 179 -13.32 9.43 -4.26
C MET A 179 -13.91 8.59 -5.39
N PRO A 180 -13.94 7.24 -5.28
CA PRO A 180 -14.51 6.41 -6.32
C PRO A 180 -16.02 6.65 -6.43
N LEU A 181 -16.54 6.72 -7.66
CA LEU A 181 -17.99 6.84 -7.91
C LEU A 181 -18.72 5.51 -7.74
N GLN A 182 -18.01 4.40 -7.88
CA GLN A 182 -18.49 3.06 -7.59
C GLN A 182 -17.70 2.52 -6.40
N GLU A 183 -18.37 1.92 -5.41
CA GLU A 183 -17.66 1.37 -4.24
C GLU A 183 -16.98 0.03 -4.55
N GLU A 184 -17.51 -0.71 -5.52
CA GLU A 184 -17.03 -2.03 -5.87
C GLU A 184 -17.21 -2.32 -7.37
N ILE A 185 -16.42 -3.28 -7.86
CA ILE A 185 -16.58 -3.88 -9.17
C ILE A 185 -16.74 -5.39 -9.04
N ILE A 186 -17.58 -5.96 -9.89
CA ILE A 186 -17.72 -7.42 -10.01
C ILE A 186 -16.62 -7.91 -10.95
N VAL A 187 -15.79 -8.81 -10.43
CA VAL A 187 -14.66 -9.40 -11.13
C VAL A 187 -15.16 -10.24 -12.30
N LYS A 188 -14.81 -9.79 -13.50
CA LYS A 188 -14.91 -10.50 -14.76
C LYS A 188 -13.72 -10.12 -15.62
N ASN A 189 -13.26 -11.03 -16.47
CA ASN A 189 -12.15 -10.73 -17.37
C ASN A 189 -12.52 -9.61 -18.34
N GLY A 190 -11.67 -8.60 -18.46
CA GLY A 190 -11.89 -7.50 -19.40
C GLY A 190 -11.32 -6.15 -18.96
N THR A 191 -11.73 -5.11 -19.68
CA THR A 191 -11.36 -3.72 -19.39
C THR A 191 -12.53 -2.98 -18.76
N TYR A 192 -12.23 -2.21 -17.72
CA TYR A 192 -13.17 -1.40 -16.97
C TYR A 192 -12.68 0.04 -16.94
N ASN A 193 -13.61 0.98 -16.82
CA ASN A 193 -13.29 2.38 -16.60
C ASN A 193 -13.66 2.75 -15.15
N LEU A 194 -12.65 2.85 -14.30
CA LEU A 194 -12.83 3.32 -12.93
C LEU A 194 -13.05 4.82 -12.96
N SER A 195 -14.12 5.30 -12.33
CA SER A 195 -14.44 6.72 -12.30
C SER A 195 -14.33 7.25 -10.88
N TYR A 196 -13.66 8.38 -10.74
CA TYR A 196 -13.44 9.05 -9.47
C TYR A 196 -13.87 10.51 -9.57
N LYS A 197 -14.44 11.02 -8.48
CA LYS A 197 -14.69 12.44 -8.29
C LYS A 197 -13.54 13.03 -7.48
N LEU A 198 -12.88 14.05 -8.01
CA LEU A 198 -11.90 14.79 -7.24
C LEU A 198 -12.61 15.61 -6.16
N SER A 199 -11.95 15.83 -5.03
CA SER A 199 -12.45 16.75 -4.02
C SER A 199 -11.33 17.46 -3.28
N GLY A 200 -11.45 18.78 -3.17
CA GLY A 200 -10.47 19.66 -2.55
C GLY A 200 -9.75 20.60 -3.52
N THR A 201 -8.55 21.05 -3.13
CA THR A 201 -7.80 22.11 -3.83
C THR A 201 -6.32 21.81 -3.94
N VAL A 202 -5.70 22.40 -4.97
CA VAL A 202 -4.25 22.49 -5.11
C VAL A 202 -3.86 23.95 -4.97
N ASN A 203 -3.06 24.31 -3.97
CA ASN A 203 -2.81 25.72 -3.64
C ASN A 203 -1.50 26.25 -4.24
N LYS A 204 -0.63 25.37 -4.77
CA LYS A 204 0.62 25.72 -5.45
C LYS A 204 0.81 24.88 -6.70
N GLU A 205 1.52 25.43 -7.67
CA GLU A 205 2.00 24.67 -8.82
C GLU A 205 2.99 23.59 -8.34
N THR A 206 2.66 22.33 -8.59
CA THR A 206 3.41 21.16 -8.12
C THR A 206 3.12 19.96 -9.02
N TYR A 207 4.02 18.98 -9.00
CA TYR A 207 3.69 17.64 -9.48
C TYR A 207 2.67 17.00 -8.53
N LEU A 208 1.67 16.32 -9.11
CA LEU A 208 0.68 15.55 -8.34
C LEU A 208 0.95 14.07 -8.51
N MET A 209 0.99 13.37 -7.39
CA MET A 209 1.13 11.92 -7.31
C MET A 209 -0.21 11.34 -6.86
N PHE A 210 -0.84 10.56 -7.72
CA PHE A 210 -2.09 9.86 -7.44
C PHE A 210 -1.76 8.40 -7.09
N ASP A 211 -1.96 8.02 -5.84
CA ASP A 211 -1.64 6.70 -5.32
C ASP A 211 -2.86 5.77 -5.41
N PHE A 212 -2.86 4.88 -6.41
CA PHE A 212 -3.90 3.89 -6.61
C PHE A 212 -3.52 2.58 -5.91
N VAL A 213 -4.46 2.01 -5.16
CA VAL A 213 -4.28 0.72 -4.49
C VAL A 213 -5.10 -0.33 -5.24
N ASP A 214 -4.45 -1.42 -5.65
CA ASP A 214 -5.11 -2.53 -6.33
C ASP A 214 -5.81 -3.48 -5.35
N ASN A 215 -6.45 -4.53 -5.88
CA ASN A 215 -7.13 -5.54 -5.07
C ASN A 215 -6.19 -6.35 -4.15
N ASN A 216 -4.88 -6.29 -4.37
CA ASN A 216 -3.86 -7.02 -3.63
C ASN A 216 -3.14 -6.13 -2.61
N ASN A 217 -3.65 -4.91 -2.38
CA ASN A 217 -3.06 -3.86 -1.57
C ASN A 217 -1.70 -3.33 -2.10
N GLU A 218 -1.41 -3.53 -3.38
CA GLU A 218 -0.23 -2.93 -4.02
C GLU A 218 -0.55 -1.51 -4.46
N THR A 219 0.30 -0.56 -4.05
CA THR A 219 0.18 0.85 -4.42
C THR A 219 0.95 1.11 -5.71
N GLN A 220 0.29 1.75 -6.68
CA GLN A 220 0.86 2.18 -7.95
C GLN A 220 0.56 3.68 -8.14
N THR A 221 1.61 4.46 -8.42
CA THR A 221 1.49 5.93 -8.47
C THR A 221 1.45 6.43 -9.90
N TYR A 222 0.45 7.24 -10.23
CA TYR A 222 0.40 8.05 -11.43
C TYR A 222 0.94 9.46 -11.15
N TYR A 223 1.83 9.94 -12.01
CA TYR A 223 2.43 11.26 -11.91
C TYR A 223 1.76 12.20 -12.93
N GLN A 224 0.97 13.15 -12.45
CA GLN A 224 0.43 14.23 -13.27
C GLN A 224 1.40 15.40 -13.25
N LEU A 225 2.00 15.68 -14.42
CA LEU A 225 3.04 16.68 -14.53
C LEU A 225 2.53 18.10 -14.73
N GLU A 226 1.34 18.25 -15.31
CA GLU A 226 0.79 19.54 -15.70
C GLU A 226 -0.32 19.98 -14.74
N ILE A 227 -0.10 21.13 -14.09
CA ILE A 227 -1.13 21.97 -13.48
C ILE A 227 -1.14 23.29 -14.25
N VAL A 228 -2.33 23.80 -14.58
CA VAL A 228 -2.45 25.06 -15.34
C VAL A 228 -2.88 26.19 -14.41
N ASN A 229 -2.14 27.30 -14.42
CA ASN A 229 -2.51 28.55 -13.74
C ASN A 229 -3.70 29.24 -14.40
#